data_AF-A0A961Y0R0-F1
#
_entry.id   AF-A0A961Y0R0-F1
#
_cell.length_a   1.000
_cell.length_b   1.000
_cell.length_c   1.000
_cell.angle_alpha   90.00
_cell.angle_beta   90.00
_cell.angle_gamma   90.00
#
_symmetry.space_group_name_H-M   'P 1'
#
loop_
_entity.id
_entity.type
_entity.pdbx_description
1 polymer ?
#
loop_
_entity_poly.entity_id
_entity_poly.type
_entity_poly.pdbx_seq_one_letter_code
_entity_poly.pdbx_strand_id
1 'polypeptide(L)'
;MRRIGIDVGGTNTDAVLIGQGRVEHSIKTPTMPDVSSGVVASIRALAKKASALDYVSGVMIGTTHFINAVVQRRELARVGAIRLGSPATDALPPFCDWPTDLAALVNGGVWLIEGGRDYDGRPFLPLDRAALRKAAREIQAHGITSIAISGMFSPLDPTEELEAADIVREIVPDAQITCSHSLGRIGLIERENAALLNAALIDLARKTIGAFTSAIAEAGISAPLYITQNDGTVFDAERAKSLPVYSFASGATNSMRGAAFLSRIDNAVVADVGGTTTDFGVIRNGFPREANAVVHVGGVRTLFRMPEVSSIGLGGGSMVDMAAVKIGPDSVGYRLTTEAIVMGGSTLTMSDIAVAAGLFDLGDRSRVAHIEQRSIEAVFGAARRMLAYNIDRVKGSAEPVPLIAVGGGSVLIPDGLEGVETVIRVEHGECANAVGAAIAQVSGEVDRVFQGVDRKEALAEAIRLANLSAVDSGADADSLQTIESEDIPIAYLPGNALRVRVRVVGDIAAGSETVTKSREDLQCQFAS
;
A
#
# COMPACT_ATOMS: atom_id res chain seq x y z
N MET A 1 5.12 -21.59 -12.39
CA MET A 1 5.65 -21.48 -11.01
C MET A 1 4.49 -21.38 -10.03
N ARG A 2 4.66 -21.90 -8.80
CA ARG A 2 3.66 -21.78 -7.72
C ARG A 2 4.02 -20.63 -6.80
N ARG A 3 3.02 -19.83 -6.41
CA ARG A 3 3.18 -18.65 -5.55
C ARG A 3 2.19 -18.71 -4.40
N ILE A 4 2.62 -18.30 -3.22
CA ILE A 4 1.73 -18.14 -2.07
C ILE A 4 1.47 -16.66 -1.87
N GLY A 5 0.21 -16.27 -1.81
CA GLY A 5 -0.20 -14.94 -1.38
C GLY A 5 -0.90 -15.02 -0.04
N ILE A 6 -0.55 -14.11 0.86
CA ILE A 6 -1.16 -13.99 2.18
C ILE A 6 -1.55 -12.53 2.38
N ASP A 7 -2.77 -12.28 2.83
CA ASP A 7 -3.19 -10.95 3.25
C ASP A 7 -3.61 -10.99 4.72
N VAL A 8 -2.89 -10.25 5.56
CA VAL A 8 -3.18 -10.15 6.99
C VAL A 8 -4.01 -8.91 7.26
N GLY A 9 -5.33 -9.09 7.19
CA GLY A 9 -6.33 -8.06 7.48
C GLY A 9 -6.70 -7.97 8.97
N GLY A 10 -7.56 -7.02 9.32
CA GLY A 10 -8.00 -6.81 10.72
C GLY A 10 -9.02 -7.84 11.23
N THR A 11 -9.74 -8.52 10.35
CA THR A 11 -10.76 -9.54 10.72
C THR A 11 -10.32 -10.95 10.36
N ASN A 12 -9.83 -11.14 9.14
CA ASN A 12 -9.39 -12.43 8.63
C ASN A 12 -7.97 -12.32 8.04
N THR A 13 -7.25 -13.43 8.13
CA THR A 13 -6.03 -13.70 7.38
C THR A 13 -6.38 -14.65 6.25
N ASP A 14 -6.14 -14.20 5.02
CA ASP A 14 -6.45 -14.92 3.80
C ASP A 14 -5.15 -15.45 3.20
N ALA A 15 -5.16 -16.69 2.72
CA ALA A 15 -4.01 -17.30 2.07
C ALA A 15 -4.43 -18.12 0.85
N VAL A 16 -3.65 -17.99 -0.24
CA VAL A 16 -3.91 -18.70 -1.48
C VAL A 16 -2.64 -19.31 -2.04
N LEU A 17 -2.79 -20.45 -2.71
CA LEU A 17 -1.78 -21.04 -3.58
C LEU A 17 -2.19 -20.79 -5.03
N ILE A 18 -1.39 -20.06 -5.78
CA ILE A 18 -1.57 -19.88 -7.22
C ILE A 18 -0.58 -20.77 -7.96
N GLY A 19 -1.08 -21.54 -8.92
CA GLY A 19 -0.29 -22.35 -9.83
C GLY A 19 -0.91 -22.33 -11.23
N GLN A 20 -0.07 -22.31 -12.27
CA GLN A 20 -0.52 -22.29 -13.67
C GLN A 20 -1.54 -21.17 -13.99
N GLY A 21 -1.42 -20.00 -13.35
CA GLY A 21 -2.31 -18.87 -13.59
C GLY A 21 -3.73 -19.03 -13.04
N ARG A 22 -3.93 -19.92 -12.06
CA ARG A 22 -5.21 -20.11 -11.37
C ARG A 22 -5.00 -20.32 -9.87
N VAL A 23 -6.05 -20.08 -9.09
CA VAL A 23 -6.09 -20.43 -7.66
C VAL A 23 -6.20 -21.96 -7.58
N GLU A 24 -5.20 -22.63 -7.01
CA GLU A 24 -5.24 -24.07 -6.72
C GLU A 24 -5.97 -24.31 -5.39
N HIS A 25 -5.66 -23.51 -4.38
CA HIS A 25 -6.26 -23.59 -3.05
C HIS A 25 -6.38 -22.22 -2.39
N SER A 26 -7.44 -22.04 -1.59
CA SER A 26 -7.62 -20.89 -0.71
C SER A 26 -7.95 -21.33 0.72
N ILE A 27 -7.54 -20.49 1.68
CA ILE A 27 -7.81 -20.61 3.11
C ILE A 27 -8.17 -19.22 3.62
N LYS A 28 -9.22 -19.15 4.44
CA LYS A 28 -9.59 -17.96 5.21
C LYS A 28 -9.68 -18.36 6.67
N THR A 29 -8.95 -17.66 7.52
CA THR A 29 -8.88 -17.92 8.96
C THR A 29 -9.05 -16.61 9.73
N PRO A 30 -9.67 -16.60 10.92
CA PRO A 30 -9.71 -15.40 11.76
C PRO A 30 -8.31 -14.87 12.04
N THR A 31 -8.12 -13.55 12.00
CA THR A 31 -6.83 -12.92 12.32
C THR A 31 -6.49 -13.13 13.79
N MET A 32 -5.26 -13.56 14.06
CA MET A 32 -4.74 -13.74 15.41
C MET A 32 -4.06 -12.46 15.92
N PRO A 33 -4.04 -12.20 17.25
CA PRO A 33 -3.30 -11.08 17.81
C PRO A 33 -1.80 -11.13 17.50
N ASP A 34 -1.20 -12.33 17.49
CA ASP A 34 0.13 -12.55 16.93
C ASP A 34 0.04 -12.85 15.44
N VAL A 35 0.43 -11.84 14.66
CA VAL A 35 0.44 -11.86 13.19
C VAL A 35 1.32 -13.00 12.66
N SER A 36 2.44 -13.30 13.33
CA SER A 36 3.40 -14.33 12.93
C SER A 36 2.79 -15.73 13.02
N SER A 37 2.19 -16.06 14.16
CA SER A 37 1.46 -17.32 14.36
C SER A 37 0.29 -17.46 13.38
N GLY A 38 -0.40 -16.36 13.07
CA GLY A 38 -1.45 -16.33 12.04
C GLY A 38 -0.92 -16.77 10.68
N VAL A 39 0.20 -16.19 10.22
CA VAL A 39 0.86 -16.56 8.97
C VAL A 39 1.28 -18.03 8.95
N VAL A 40 1.92 -18.54 10.02
CA VAL A 40 2.31 -19.97 10.12
C VAL A 40 1.07 -20.87 10.00
N ALA A 41 0.00 -20.54 10.71
CA ALA A 41 -1.23 -21.33 10.70
C ALA A 41 -1.86 -21.37 9.30
N SER A 42 -1.94 -20.22 8.62
CA SER A 42 -2.48 -20.14 7.26
C SER A 42 -1.65 -20.93 6.25
N ILE A 43 -0.31 -20.85 6.32
CA ILE A 43 0.57 -21.65 5.46
C ILE A 43 0.40 -23.15 5.72
N ARG A 44 0.39 -23.58 6.99
CA ARG A 44 0.17 -25.00 7.35
C ARG A 44 -1.20 -25.50 6.89
N ALA A 45 -2.23 -24.68 7.00
CA ALA A 45 -3.57 -25.02 6.53
C ALA A 45 -3.61 -25.18 5.00
N LEU A 46 -2.88 -24.32 4.27
CA LEU A 46 -2.74 -24.41 2.82
C LEU A 46 -1.96 -25.67 2.41
N ALA A 47 -0.86 -25.99 3.10
CA ALA A 47 -0.06 -27.18 2.88
C ALA A 47 -0.88 -28.49 3.04
N LYS A 48 -1.77 -28.54 4.04
CA LYS A 48 -2.67 -29.68 4.25
C LYS A 48 -3.62 -29.92 3.07
N LYS A 49 -4.08 -28.87 2.38
CA LYS A 49 -4.92 -28.99 1.18
C LYS A 49 -4.11 -29.41 -0.06
N ALA A 50 -2.91 -28.86 -0.22
CA ALA A 50 -2.07 -29.08 -1.40
C ALA A 50 -1.36 -30.44 -1.46
N SER A 51 -1.45 -31.27 -0.40
CA SER A 51 -0.70 -32.52 -0.19
C SER A 51 0.83 -32.36 -0.05
N ALA A 52 1.45 -31.36 -0.68
CA ALA A 52 2.80 -30.84 -0.42
C ALA A 52 2.95 -29.44 -1.07
N LEU A 53 3.77 -28.56 -0.48
CA LEU A 53 4.12 -27.24 -1.04
C LEU A 53 5.45 -27.27 -1.79
N ASP A 54 5.70 -28.32 -2.55
CA ASP A 54 6.96 -28.45 -3.30
C ASP A 54 7.03 -27.40 -4.41
N TYR A 55 8.18 -26.72 -4.49
CA TYR A 55 8.52 -25.71 -5.52
C TYR A 55 7.65 -24.44 -5.53
N VAL A 56 7.49 -23.78 -4.38
CA VAL A 56 6.99 -22.40 -4.29
C VAL A 56 8.13 -21.43 -4.67
N SER A 57 7.88 -20.53 -5.63
CA SER A 57 8.87 -19.56 -6.11
C SER A 57 8.93 -18.27 -5.29
N GLY A 58 7.90 -18.00 -4.48
CA GLY A 58 7.85 -16.83 -3.61
C GLY A 58 6.63 -16.83 -2.70
N VAL A 59 6.77 -16.19 -1.54
CA VAL A 59 5.67 -15.90 -0.62
C VAL A 59 5.47 -14.39 -0.58
N MET A 60 4.27 -13.94 -0.93
CA MET A 60 3.89 -12.52 -0.98
C MET A 60 2.95 -12.22 0.17
N ILE A 61 3.28 -11.23 0.99
CA ILE A 61 2.47 -10.85 2.15
C ILE A 61 1.99 -9.40 2.02
N GLY A 62 0.67 -9.21 2.02
CA GLY A 62 0.02 -7.94 2.31
C GLY A 62 -0.27 -7.80 3.80
N THR A 63 -0.08 -6.59 4.33
CA THR A 63 -0.34 -6.32 5.74
C THR A 63 -0.78 -4.89 5.98
N THR A 64 -1.79 -4.75 6.82
CA THR A 64 -2.27 -3.44 7.31
C THR A 64 -1.57 -3.00 8.60
N HIS A 65 -0.57 -3.75 9.06
CA HIS A 65 0.05 -3.53 10.38
C HIS A 65 0.69 -2.14 10.51
N PHE A 66 1.39 -1.67 9.47
CA PHE A 66 2.11 -0.39 9.52
C PHE A 66 1.17 0.82 9.51
N ILE A 67 0.12 0.81 8.69
CA ILE A 67 -0.86 1.92 8.69
C ILE A 67 -1.62 1.97 10.03
N ASN A 68 -1.96 0.81 10.60
CA ASN A 68 -2.63 0.73 11.89
C ASN A 68 -1.77 1.26 13.03
N ALA A 69 -0.45 1.04 13.02
CA ALA A 69 0.48 1.62 13.99
C ALA A 69 0.41 3.16 14.00
N VAL A 70 0.38 3.78 12.81
CA VAL A 70 0.22 5.23 12.66
C VAL A 70 -1.16 5.68 13.14
N VAL A 71 -2.24 5.06 12.66
CA VAL A 71 -3.62 5.45 13.01
C VAL A 71 -3.89 5.30 14.51
N GLN A 72 -3.36 4.26 15.15
CA GLN A 72 -3.58 3.95 16.56
C GLN A 72 -2.55 4.58 17.51
N ARG A 73 -1.53 5.27 16.98
CA ARG A 73 -0.45 5.91 17.77
C ARG A 73 0.38 4.92 18.59
N ARG A 74 0.76 3.79 18.00
CA ARG A 74 1.44 2.68 18.71
C ARG A 74 2.67 2.21 17.96
N GLU A 75 3.68 1.75 18.71
CA GLU A 75 4.91 1.17 18.18
C GLU A 75 5.63 2.07 17.16
N LEU A 76 5.58 3.40 17.38
CA LEU A 76 6.28 4.41 16.59
C LEU A 76 7.53 4.90 17.33
N ALA A 77 8.66 4.95 16.62
CA ALA A 77 9.90 5.50 17.15
C ALA A 77 9.89 7.03 17.17
N ARG A 78 10.66 7.63 18.09
CA ARG A 78 10.97 9.06 18.04
C ARG A 78 11.97 9.31 16.90
N VAL A 79 11.71 10.32 16.10
CA VAL A 79 12.44 10.63 14.87
C VAL A 79 13.16 11.96 14.98
N GLY A 80 14.45 11.96 14.66
CA GLY A 80 15.20 13.20 14.45
C GLY A 80 14.97 13.73 13.03
N ALA A 81 14.45 14.95 12.92
CA ALA A 81 14.17 15.60 11.64
C ALA A 81 15.31 16.56 11.27
N ILE A 82 16.05 16.26 10.22
CA ILE A 82 17.08 17.14 9.66
C ILE A 82 16.56 17.70 8.34
N ARG A 83 16.43 19.02 8.24
CA ARG A 83 16.05 19.68 6.99
C ARG A 83 17.19 20.56 6.46
N LEU A 84 17.54 20.34 5.19
CA LEU A 84 18.50 21.13 4.41
C LEU A 84 17.75 22.19 3.60
N GLY A 85 17.89 23.45 3.98
CA GLY A 85 17.18 24.57 3.35
C GLY A 85 16.93 25.77 4.26
N SER A 86 17.67 25.89 5.37
CA SER A 86 17.69 27.12 6.15
C SER A 86 18.37 28.24 5.34
N PRO A 87 17.92 29.51 5.45
CA PRO A 87 16.75 29.99 6.22
C PRO A 87 15.43 29.96 5.43
N ALA A 88 15.45 29.54 4.16
CA ALA A 88 14.31 29.61 3.24
C ALA A 88 13.09 28.81 3.71
N THR A 89 13.29 27.81 4.58
CA THR A 89 12.25 26.87 5.02
C THR A 89 11.89 26.98 6.50
N ASP A 90 12.45 27.97 7.22
CA ASP A 90 12.37 28.07 8.69
C ASP A 90 10.96 28.38 9.19
N ALA A 91 10.15 29.07 8.39
CA ALA A 91 8.80 29.47 8.76
C ALA A 91 7.82 28.30 8.96
N LEU A 92 8.09 27.15 8.34
CA LEU A 92 7.25 25.95 8.38
C LEU A 92 8.09 24.73 8.80
N PRO A 93 8.48 24.60 10.07
CA PRO A 93 9.36 23.52 10.51
C PRO A 93 8.73 22.13 10.32
N PRO A 94 9.53 21.05 10.30
CA PRO A 94 9.01 19.69 10.37
C PRO A 94 7.95 19.49 11.45
N PHE A 95 6.96 18.65 11.17
CA PHE A 95 5.79 18.37 12.01
C PHE A 95 4.77 19.53 12.17
N CYS A 96 4.93 20.67 11.49
CA CYS A 96 4.09 21.86 11.72
C CYS A 96 2.58 21.65 11.45
N ASP A 97 2.23 20.70 10.60
CA ASP A 97 0.84 20.41 10.19
C ASP A 97 0.36 19.03 10.64
N TRP A 98 1.11 18.37 11.55
CA TRP A 98 0.73 17.06 12.08
C TRP A 98 -0.31 17.21 13.19
N PRO A 99 -1.16 16.18 13.42
CA PRO A 99 -1.96 16.08 14.63
C PRO A 99 -1.07 16.20 15.88
N THR A 100 -1.46 17.05 16.83
CA THR A 100 -0.65 17.39 18.01
C THR A 100 -0.23 16.16 18.82
N ASP A 101 -1.13 15.19 18.97
CA ASP A 101 -0.91 13.93 19.68
C ASP A 101 0.18 13.08 19.00
N LEU A 102 0.10 12.94 17.67
CA LEU A 102 1.05 12.16 16.89
C LEU A 102 2.42 12.86 16.83
N ALA A 103 2.43 14.18 16.61
CA ALA A 103 3.65 14.96 16.60
C ALA A 103 4.39 14.87 17.95
N ALA A 104 3.67 14.98 19.08
CA ALA A 104 4.26 14.85 20.40
C ALA A 104 4.84 13.44 20.65
N LEU A 105 4.22 12.40 20.09
CA LEU A 105 4.68 11.02 20.21
C LEU A 105 5.98 10.77 19.45
N VAL A 106 6.09 11.25 18.22
CA VAL A 106 7.22 10.90 17.32
C VAL A 106 8.31 11.96 17.21
N ASN A 107 8.08 13.20 17.63
CA ASN A 107 9.09 14.25 17.45
C ASN A 107 10.29 14.02 18.39
N GLY A 108 11.41 13.57 17.82
CA GLY A 108 12.70 13.39 18.49
C GLY A 108 13.49 14.69 18.61
N GLY A 109 13.29 15.61 17.68
CA GLY A 109 13.96 16.91 17.58
C GLY A 109 13.99 17.38 16.13
N VAL A 110 14.18 18.69 15.94
CA VAL A 110 14.20 19.34 14.63
C VAL A 110 15.48 20.15 14.49
N TRP A 111 16.22 19.90 13.41
CA TRP A 111 17.44 20.60 13.04
C TRP A 111 17.31 21.16 11.63
N LEU A 112 17.26 22.49 11.52
CA LEU A 112 17.26 23.20 10.25
C LEU A 112 18.69 23.62 9.93
N ILE A 113 19.19 23.23 8.76
CA ILE A 113 20.59 23.37 8.37
C ILE A 113 20.66 24.09 7.01
N GLU A 114 21.68 24.92 6.85
CA GLU A 114 21.98 25.54 5.55
C GLU A 114 22.34 24.47 4.52
N GLY A 115 21.95 24.73 3.28
CA GLY A 115 22.01 23.77 2.19
C GLY A 115 20.72 23.82 1.38
N GLY A 116 20.38 22.71 0.76
CA GLY A 116 19.29 22.61 -0.18
C GLY A 116 19.72 23.06 -1.58
N ARG A 117 18.95 22.61 -2.56
CA ARG A 117 19.14 23.00 -3.95
C ARG A 117 18.00 23.89 -4.42
N ASP A 118 18.23 24.57 -5.52
CA ASP A 118 17.20 25.28 -6.27
C ASP A 118 16.53 24.35 -7.30
N TYR A 119 15.44 24.81 -7.94
CA TYR A 119 14.65 24.03 -8.90
C TYR A 119 15.44 23.58 -10.14
N ASP A 120 16.57 24.20 -10.43
CA ASP A 120 17.49 23.87 -11.53
C ASP A 120 18.70 23.02 -11.07
N GLY A 121 18.71 22.57 -9.81
CA GLY A 121 19.74 21.73 -9.24
C GLY A 121 20.97 22.48 -8.72
N ARG A 122 21.08 23.81 -8.91
CA ARG A 122 22.18 24.58 -8.29
C ARG A 122 22.05 24.57 -6.77
N PRO A 123 23.15 24.57 -5.99
CA PRO A 123 23.07 24.75 -4.55
C PRO A 123 22.41 26.10 -4.22
N PHE A 124 21.42 26.07 -3.32
CA PHE A 124 20.79 27.29 -2.81
C PHE A 124 21.75 28.02 -1.86
N LEU A 125 22.30 27.28 -0.91
CA LEU A 125 23.44 27.64 -0.07
C LEU A 125 24.37 26.44 0.04
N PRO A 126 25.67 26.63 0.35
CA PRO A 126 26.55 25.51 0.64
C PRO A 126 26.06 24.73 1.86
N LEU A 127 26.12 23.39 1.81
CA LEU A 127 25.81 22.53 2.95
C LEU A 127 26.72 22.85 4.16
N ASP A 128 26.12 23.30 5.28
CA ASP A 128 26.84 23.53 6.54
C ASP A 128 27.14 22.22 7.25
N ARG A 129 28.29 21.62 6.89
CA ARG A 129 28.81 20.38 7.48
C ARG A 129 29.12 20.51 8.97
N ALA A 130 29.45 21.71 9.46
CA ALA A 130 29.77 21.90 10.87
C ALA A 130 28.49 21.88 11.72
N ALA A 131 27.45 22.59 11.28
CA ALA A 131 26.12 22.53 11.89
C ALA A 131 25.54 21.11 11.82
N LEU A 132 25.70 20.41 10.69
CA LEU A 132 25.25 19.02 10.57
C LEU A 132 25.96 18.06 11.53
N ARG A 133 27.29 18.16 11.67
CA ARG A 133 28.03 17.35 12.65
C ARG A 133 27.61 17.68 14.08
N LYS A 134 27.28 18.94 14.38
CA LYS A 134 26.74 19.34 15.69
C LYS A 134 25.36 18.70 15.91
N ALA A 135 24.45 18.81 14.95
CA ALA A 135 23.13 18.20 15.00
C ALA A 135 23.21 16.68 15.21
N ALA A 136 24.10 15.98 14.49
CA ALA A 136 24.31 14.54 14.64
C ALA A 136 24.76 14.14 16.06
N ARG A 137 25.65 14.93 16.69
CA ARG A 137 26.05 14.71 18.10
C ARG A 137 24.91 14.96 19.08
N GLU A 138 24.08 15.96 18.83
CA GLU A 138 22.89 16.23 19.64
C GLU A 138 21.88 15.07 19.50
N ILE A 139 21.62 14.59 18.29
CA ILE A 139 20.79 13.40 18.03
C ILE A 139 21.31 12.18 18.80
N GLN A 140 22.63 11.93 18.74
CA GLN A 140 23.27 10.85 19.49
C GLN A 140 23.07 10.99 21.01
N ALA A 141 23.28 12.20 21.54
CA ALA A 141 23.14 12.48 22.96
C ALA A 141 21.69 12.28 23.46
N HIS A 142 20.69 12.50 22.59
CA HIS A 142 19.29 12.20 22.88
C HIS A 142 18.90 10.73 22.69
N GLY A 143 19.83 9.87 22.26
CA GLY A 143 19.59 8.44 22.03
C GLY A 143 18.66 8.15 20.86
N ILE A 144 18.57 9.07 19.88
CA ILE A 144 17.70 8.93 18.72
C ILE A 144 18.44 8.16 17.62
N THR A 145 17.85 7.06 17.17
CA THR A 145 18.39 6.21 16.10
C THR A 145 17.60 6.33 14.80
N SER A 146 16.32 6.68 14.84
CA SER A 146 15.50 6.92 13.64
C SER A 146 15.63 8.37 13.18
N ILE A 147 16.06 8.59 11.94
CA ILE A 147 16.37 9.92 11.42
C ILE A 147 15.75 10.07 10.03
N ALA A 148 15.11 11.22 9.78
CA ALA A 148 14.67 11.61 8.45
C ALA A 148 15.45 12.84 8.00
N ILE A 149 15.93 12.81 6.75
CA ILE A 149 16.66 13.91 6.12
C ILE A 149 15.87 14.40 4.91
N SER A 150 15.56 15.70 4.88
CA SER A 150 14.82 16.34 3.79
C SER A 150 15.59 17.53 3.22
N GLY A 151 15.81 17.56 1.91
CA GLY A 151 16.44 18.69 1.22
C GLY A 151 15.52 19.40 0.23
N MET A 152 15.65 20.72 0.07
CA MET A 152 14.97 21.40 -1.04
C MET A 152 15.39 20.80 -2.38
N PHE A 153 14.40 20.49 -3.22
CA PHE A 153 14.58 19.86 -4.55
C PHE A 153 15.42 18.57 -4.59
N SER A 154 15.53 17.85 -3.47
CA SER A 154 16.27 16.58 -3.40
C SER A 154 15.78 15.45 -4.33
N PRO A 155 14.50 15.37 -4.77
CA PRO A 155 14.11 14.41 -5.81
C PRO A 155 14.80 14.65 -7.17
N LEU A 156 15.25 15.88 -7.44
CA LEU A 156 15.99 16.20 -8.66
C LEU A 156 17.47 15.84 -8.51
N ASP A 157 18.06 16.20 -7.38
CA ASP A 157 19.45 15.90 -7.05
C ASP A 157 19.58 15.56 -5.56
N PRO A 158 19.77 14.26 -5.22
CA PRO A 158 19.79 13.79 -3.84
C PRO A 158 21.15 13.97 -3.15
N THR A 159 22.16 14.54 -3.83
CA THR A 159 23.56 14.52 -3.38
C THR A 159 23.74 15.06 -1.96
N GLU A 160 23.06 16.16 -1.60
CA GLU A 160 23.20 16.73 -0.25
C GLU A 160 22.49 15.91 0.82
N GLU A 161 21.36 15.27 0.52
CA GLU A 161 20.73 14.34 1.47
C GLU A 161 21.60 13.11 1.71
N LEU A 162 22.26 12.61 0.66
CA LEU A 162 23.16 11.46 0.76
C LEU A 162 24.43 11.81 1.54
N GLU A 163 25.06 12.96 1.23
CA GLU A 163 26.20 13.46 2.00
C GLU A 163 25.83 13.68 3.46
N ALA A 164 24.65 14.25 3.72
CA ALA A 164 24.20 14.46 5.09
C ALA A 164 23.97 13.13 5.82
N ALA A 165 23.40 12.12 5.14
CA ALA A 165 23.23 10.79 5.70
C ALA A 165 24.57 10.14 6.06
N ASP A 166 25.59 10.28 5.22
CA ASP A 166 26.92 9.73 5.48
C ASP A 166 27.57 10.38 6.71
N ILE A 167 27.52 11.71 6.81
CA ILE A 167 28.02 12.45 7.99
C ILE A 167 27.28 12.04 9.27
N VAL A 168 25.96 11.82 9.19
CA VAL A 168 25.18 11.37 10.34
C VAL A 168 25.58 9.94 10.74
N ARG A 169 25.78 9.01 9.79
CA ARG A 169 26.23 7.64 10.07
C ARG A 169 27.62 7.58 10.69
N GLU A 170 28.54 8.47 10.30
CA GLU A 170 29.87 8.57 10.91
C GLU A 170 29.79 8.82 12.43
N ILE A 171 28.79 9.60 12.87
CA ILE A 171 28.64 10.03 14.27
C ILE A 171 27.66 9.13 15.03
N VAL A 172 26.62 8.64 14.36
CA VAL A 172 25.56 7.78 14.89
C VAL A 172 25.55 6.46 14.10
N PRO A 173 26.42 5.49 14.42
CA PRO A 173 26.58 4.27 13.62
C PRO A 173 25.31 3.42 13.50
N ASP A 174 24.46 3.43 14.54
CA ASP A 174 23.19 2.69 14.57
C ASP A 174 22.02 3.45 13.93
N ALA A 175 22.29 4.60 13.28
CA ALA A 175 21.25 5.43 12.69
C ALA A 175 20.53 4.73 11.52
N GLN A 176 19.21 4.66 11.63
CA GLN A 176 18.30 4.29 10.57
C GLN A 176 17.84 5.57 9.87
N ILE A 177 18.44 5.86 8.71
CA ILE A 177 18.23 7.12 8.00
C ILE A 177 17.29 6.92 6.83
N THR A 178 16.21 7.71 6.79
CA THR A 178 15.34 7.87 5.63
C THR A 178 15.66 9.19 4.93
N CYS A 179 16.14 9.14 3.69
CA CYS A 179 16.32 10.32 2.86
C CYS A 179 15.03 10.59 2.06
N SER A 180 14.54 11.83 2.08
CA SER A 180 13.23 12.14 1.49
C SER A 180 13.20 12.05 -0.03
N HIS A 181 14.34 12.16 -0.75
CA HIS A 181 14.36 12.04 -2.21
C HIS A 181 13.84 10.68 -2.71
N SER A 182 13.97 9.62 -1.91
CA SER A 182 13.51 8.27 -2.28
C SER A 182 12.03 8.04 -1.97
N LEU A 183 11.35 9.03 -1.40
CA LEU A 183 9.96 8.94 -0.97
C LEU A 183 9.16 10.08 -1.59
N GLY A 184 8.04 9.78 -2.24
CA GLY A 184 7.09 10.79 -2.70
C GLY A 184 7.51 11.62 -3.92
N ARG A 185 6.65 12.59 -4.27
CA ARG A 185 6.78 13.44 -5.46
C ARG A 185 7.41 14.80 -5.11
N ILE A 186 7.54 15.68 -6.11
CA ILE A 186 7.92 17.10 -5.91
C ILE A 186 6.94 17.76 -4.92
N GLY A 187 7.51 18.44 -3.93
CA GLY A 187 6.81 19.00 -2.75
C GLY A 187 7.70 18.80 -1.51
N LEU A 188 7.91 19.82 -0.68
CA LEU A 188 8.80 19.69 0.49
C LEU A 188 8.07 19.07 1.68
N ILE A 189 6.92 19.63 2.06
CA ILE A 189 6.23 19.27 3.30
C ILE A 189 5.66 17.86 3.23
N GLU A 190 4.92 17.52 2.18
CA GLU A 190 4.29 16.21 2.03
C GLU A 190 5.32 15.07 1.92
N ARG A 191 6.48 15.39 1.32
CA ARG A 191 7.59 14.47 1.13
C ARG A 191 8.38 14.25 2.40
N GLU A 192 8.67 15.32 3.11
CA GLU A 192 9.27 15.25 4.44
C GLU A 192 8.37 14.48 5.41
N ASN A 193 7.06 14.76 5.40
CA ASN A 193 6.09 14.05 6.21
C ASN A 193 6.11 12.53 5.94
N ALA A 194 6.23 12.11 4.68
CA ALA A 194 6.40 10.71 4.31
C ALA A 194 7.72 10.12 4.86
N ALA A 195 8.82 10.87 4.77
CA ALA A 195 10.11 10.44 5.30
C ALA A 195 10.12 10.30 6.83
N LEU A 196 9.46 11.23 7.54
CA LEU A 196 9.29 11.19 8.98
C LEU A 196 8.41 10.01 9.42
N LEU A 197 7.28 9.77 8.75
CA LEU A 197 6.45 8.59 9.00
C LEU A 197 7.21 7.29 8.75
N ASN A 198 7.99 7.23 7.67
CA ASN A 198 8.80 6.06 7.36
C ASN A 198 9.84 5.79 8.44
N ALA A 199 10.62 6.81 8.81
CA ALA A 199 11.62 6.70 9.87
C ALA A 199 11.01 6.22 11.20
N ALA A 200 9.79 6.69 11.54
CA ALA A 200 9.09 6.26 12.75
C ALA A 200 8.68 4.77 12.74
N LEU A 201 8.65 4.12 11.58
CA LEU A 201 8.13 2.76 11.39
C LEU A 201 9.20 1.69 11.14
N ILE A 202 10.47 2.07 10.88
CA ILE A 202 11.52 1.11 10.48
C ILE A 202 11.70 -0.01 11.52
N ASP A 203 11.69 0.31 12.81
CA ASP A 203 11.84 -0.70 13.87
C ASP A 203 10.68 -1.71 13.88
N LEU A 204 9.44 -1.22 13.74
CA LEU A 204 8.26 -2.07 13.63
C LEU A 204 8.35 -2.95 12.37
N ALA A 205 8.80 -2.39 11.25
CA ALA A 205 8.99 -3.12 10.00
C ALA A 205 10.02 -4.24 10.13
N ARG A 206 11.18 -3.96 10.73
CA ARG A 206 12.24 -4.96 10.99
C ARG A 206 11.73 -6.12 11.84
N LYS A 207 11.03 -5.83 12.94
CA LYS A 207 10.42 -6.83 13.82
C LYS A 207 9.38 -7.68 13.07
N THR A 208 8.45 -7.02 12.39
CA THR A 208 7.31 -7.69 11.72
C THR A 208 7.78 -8.57 10.56
N ILE A 209 8.61 -8.03 9.66
CA ILE A 209 9.10 -8.76 8.48
C ILE A 209 10.08 -9.87 8.90
N GLY A 210 10.89 -9.65 9.94
CA GLY A 210 11.73 -10.69 10.53
C GLY A 210 10.92 -11.87 11.08
N ALA A 211 9.78 -11.57 11.72
CA ALA A 211 8.86 -12.58 12.21
C ALA A 211 8.19 -13.36 11.06
N PHE A 212 7.79 -12.68 9.97
CA PHE A 212 7.30 -13.36 8.76
C PHE A 212 8.34 -14.28 8.12
N THR A 213 9.57 -13.82 8.02
CA THR A 213 10.67 -14.63 7.48
C THR A 213 10.87 -15.91 8.31
N SER A 214 10.83 -15.76 9.63
CA SER A 214 10.94 -16.89 10.57
C SER A 214 9.75 -17.85 10.47
N ALA A 215 8.53 -17.31 10.36
CA ALA A 215 7.29 -18.06 10.21
C ALA A 215 7.27 -18.91 8.92
N ILE A 216 7.73 -18.36 7.80
CA ILE A 216 7.84 -19.07 6.52
C ILE A 216 8.84 -20.22 6.64
N ALA A 217 9.99 -20.00 7.27
CA ALA A 217 10.99 -21.03 7.51
C ALA A 217 10.46 -22.14 8.44
N GLU A 218 9.74 -21.79 9.52
CA GLU A 218 9.11 -22.75 10.44
C GLU A 218 8.04 -23.61 9.74
N ALA A 219 7.40 -23.07 8.71
CA ALA A 219 6.45 -23.80 7.88
C ALA A 219 7.14 -24.71 6.83
N GLY A 220 8.47 -24.73 6.78
CA GLY A 220 9.26 -25.58 5.87
C GLY A 220 9.39 -25.01 4.45
N ILE A 221 9.14 -23.71 4.26
CA ILE A 221 9.23 -23.05 2.95
C ILE A 221 10.57 -22.31 2.85
N SER A 222 11.33 -22.58 1.78
CA SER A 222 12.63 -21.94 1.50
C SER A 222 12.55 -20.81 0.47
N ALA A 223 11.34 -20.39 0.08
CA ALA A 223 11.12 -19.38 -0.93
C ALA A 223 11.37 -17.96 -0.41
N PRO A 224 11.78 -17.01 -1.27
CA PRO A 224 11.92 -15.60 -0.89
C PRO A 224 10.59 -14.98 -0.43
N LEU A 225 10.68 -14.06 0.53
CA LEU A 225 9.57 -13.25 1.03
C LEU A 225 9.52 -11.91 0.30
N TYR A 226 8.34 -11.56 -0.18
CA TYR A 226 7.99 -10.29 -0.77
C TYR A 226 6.86 -9.62 0.00
N ILE A 227 6.90 -8.30 0.13
CA ILE A 227 5.86 -7.49 0.77
C ILE A 227 5.17 -6.64 -0.29
N THR A 228 3.85 -6.63 -0.30
CA THR A 228 3.07 -5.88 -1.29
C THR A 228 3.10 -4.38 -1.01
N GLN A 229 3.10 -3.62 -2.09
CA GLN A 229 3.11 -2.17 -2.10
C GLN A 229 1.71 -1.60 -2.29
N ASN A 230 1.58 -0.30 -2.05
CA ASN A 230 0.35 0.48 -2.22
C ASN A 230 -0.14 0.49 -3.68
N ASP A 231 0.70 0.21 -4.66
CA ASP A 231 0.37 0.31 -6.09
C ASP A 231 0.13 -1.03 -6.79
N GLY A 232 0.18 -2.14 -6.05
CA GLY A 232 -0.14 -3.48 -6.56
C GLY A 232 1.09 -4.28 -6.97
N THR A 233 2.27 -3.74 -6.66
CA THR A 233 3.58 -4.34 -6.91
C THR A 233 4.18 -4.86 -5.60
N VAL A 234 5.39 -5.39 -5.62
CA VAL A 234 6.07 -5.93 -4.43
C VAL A 234 7.48 -5.39 -4.24
N PHE A 235 7.93 -5.37 -2.99
CA PHE A 235 9.34 -5.28 -2.61
C PHE A 235 9.83 -6.61 -2.05
N ASP A 236 11.13 -6.88 -2.17
CA ASP A 236 11.77 -7.89 -1.34
C ASP A 236 11.72 -7.50 0.16
N ALA A 237 11.92 -8.48 1.03
CA ALA A 237 11.87 -8.30 2.47
C ALA A 237 12.85 -7.23 3.00
N GLU A 238 14.06 -7.10 2.45
CA GLU A 238 15.05 -6.12 2.94
C GLU A 238 14.64 -4.70 2.56
N ARG A 239 14.22 -4.49 1.31
CA ARG A 239 13.71 -3.19 0.86
C ARG A 239 12.47 -2.78 1.64
N ALA A 240 11.54 -3.71 1.89
CA ALA A 240 10.33 -3.47 2.67
C ALA A 240 10.61 -3.06 4.13
N LYS A 241 11.69 -3.57 4.76
CA LYS A 241 12.12 -3.12 6.10
C LYS A 241 12.56 -1.65 6.12
N SER A 242 13.14 -1.17 5.03
CA SER A 242 13.62 0.21 4.92
C SER A 242 12.53 1.21 4.52
N LEU A 243 11.46 0.74 3.85
CA LEU A 243 10.41 1.59 3.30
C LEU A 243 8.96 1.12 3.64
N PRO A 244 8.61 0.87 4.91
CA PRO A 244 7.29 0.36 5.29
C PRO A 244 6.10 1.24 4.89
N VAL A 245 6.29 2.55 4.65
CA VAL A 245 5.20 3.45 4.21
C VAL A 245 4.62 3.05 2.85
N TYR A 246 5.38 2.33 2.03
CA TYR A 246 4.88 1.82 0.77
C TYR A 246 3.94 0.62 0.90
N SER A 247 3.67 0.11 2.12
CA SER A 247 2.77 -1.03 2.33
C SER A 247 1.50 -0.67 3.11
N PHE A 248 1.20 0.62 3.29
CA PHE A 248 0.02 1.12 3.99
C PHE A 248 -1.33 0.71 3.40
N ALA A 249 -1.45 0.67 2.08
CA ALA A 249 -2.69 0.36 1.38
C ALA A 249 -2.69 -1.02 0.73
N SER A 250 -1.78 -1.91 1.14
CA SER A 250 -1.62 -3.24 0.56
C SER A 250 -2.94 -4.01 0.49
N GLY A 251 -3.78 -3.99 1.54
CA GLY A 251 -5.07 -4.71 1.55
C GLY A 251 -5.99 -4.31 0.39
N ALA A 252 -6.35 -3.02 0.29
CA ALA A 252 -7.25 -2.52 -0.75
C ALA A 252 -6.67 -2.73 -2.16
N THR A 253 -5.39 -2.43 -2.33
CA THR A 253 -4.66 -2.62 -3.57
C THR A 253 -4.63 -4.08 -4.00
N ASN A 254 -4.37 -5.00 -3.07
CA ASN A 254 -4.37 -6.43 -3.35
C ASN A 254 -5.78 -6.90 -3.74
N SER A 255 -6.83 -6.44 -3.05
CA SER A 255 -8.21 -6.78 -3.43
C SER A 255 -8.53 -6.32 -4.84
N MET A 256 -8.10 -5.12 -5.24
CA MET A 256 -8.26 -4.61 -6.61
C MET A 256 -7.50 -5.44 -7.65
N ARG A 257 -6.23 -5.77 -7.36
CA ARG A 257 -5.38 -6.62 -8.22
C ARG A 257 -5.97 -8.02 -8.38
N GLY A 258 -6.44 -8.61 -7.28
CA GLY A 258 -7.07 -9.93 -7.29
C GLY A 258 -8.41 -9.91 -8.01
N ALA A 259 -9.22 -8.87 -7.82
CA ALA A 259 -10.48 -8.68 -8.55
C ALA A 259 -10.25 -8.66 -10.07
N ALA A 260 -9.26 -7.88 -10.53
CA ALA A 260 -8.87 -7.81 -11.95
C ALA A 260 -8.43 -9.19 -12.48
N PHE A 261 -7.57 -9.88 -11.73
CA PHE A 261 -7.06 -11.19 -12.11
C PHE A 261 -8.15 -12.26 -12.19
N LEU A 262 -9.05 -12.31 -11.19
CA LEU A 262 -10.13 -13.28 -11.12
C LEU A 262 -11.22 -13.01 -12.17
N SER A 263 -11.53 -11.74 -12.46
CA SER A 263 -12.54 -11.37 -13.46
C SER A 263 -11.99 -11.37 -14.89
N ARG A 264 -10.67 -11.26 -15.07
CA ARG A 264 -9.99 -10.97 -16.34
C ARG A 264 -10.42 -9.64 -16.96
N ILE A 265 -10.74 -8.66 -16.11
CA ILE A 265 -11.14 -7.31 -16.52
C ILE A 265 -10.14 -6.32 -15.93
N ASP A 266 -9.44 -5.62 -16.81
CA ASP A 266 -8.36 -4.72 -16.44
C ASP A 266 -8.83 -3.29 -16.12
N ASN A 267 -10.05 -2.94 -16.50
CA ASN A 267 -10.63 -1.59 -16.34
C ASN A 267 -12.03 -1.70 -15.74
N ALA A 268 -12.17 -1.36 -14.46
CA ALA A 268 -13.43 -1.46 -13.72
C ALA A 268 -13.38 -0.66 -12.42
N VAL A 269 -14.54 -0.46 -11.80
CA VAL A 269 -14.61 -0.15 -10.37
C VAL A 269 -14.57 -1.47 -9.60
N VAL A 270 -13.82 -1.52 -8.52
CA VAL A 270 -13.80 -2.65 -7.58
C VAL A 270 -14.44 -2.18 -6.28
N ALA A 271 -15.32 -3.00 -5.73
CA ALA A 271 -15.84 -2.84 -4.38
C ALA A 271 -15.48 -4.08 -3.56
N ASP A 272 -14.57 -3.93 -2.62
CA ASP A 272 -14.21 -4.96 -1.65
C ASP A 272 -15.04 -4.79 -0.38
N VAL A 273 -15.99 -5.71 -0.18
CA VAL A 273 -16.89 -5.68 0.97
C VAL A 273 -16.37 -6.60 2.05
N GLY A 274 -15.80 -6.00 3.09
CA GLY A 274 -15.30 -6.68 4.26
C GLY A 274 -16.35 -6.87 5.36
N GLY A 275 -15.85 -7.19 6.56
CA GLY A 275 -16.67 -7.29 7.76
C GLY A 275 -17.05 -5.94 8.36
N THR A 276 -16.27 -4.88 8.13
CA THR A 276 -16.49 -3.55 8.75
C THR A 276 -16.86 -2.48 7.74
N THR A 277 -16.27 -2.57 6.55
CA THR A 277 -16.23 -1.51 5.56
C THR A 277 -16.39 -2.07 4.15
N THR A 278 -16.80 -1.21 3.22
CA THR A 278 -16.63 -1.42 1.78
C THR A 278 -15.58 -0.45 1.30
N ASP A 279 -14.55 -0.96 0.63
CA ASP A 279 -13.49 -0.17 0.00
C ASP A 279 -13.69 -0.14 -1.52
N PHE A 280 -13.85 1.05 -2.06
CA PHE A 280 -13.98 1.29 -3.50
C PHE A 280 -12.69 1.80 -4.08
N GLY A 281 -12.34 1.31 -5.27
CA GLY A 281 -11.34 1.97 -6.11
C GLY A 281 -11.49 1.60 -7.56
N VAL A 282 -10.62 2.18 -8.38
CA VAL A 282 -10.65 1.99 -9.84
C VAL A 282 -9.40 1.25 -10.24
N ILE A 283 -9.56 0.19 -11.03
CA ILE A 283 -8.45 -0.44 -11.73
C ILE A 283 -8.37 0.09 -13.15
N ARG A 284 -7.14 0.32 -13.62
CA ARG A 284 -6.81 0.62 -15.01
C ARG A 284 -5.63 -0.23 -15.43
N ASN A 285 -5.74 -0.90 -16.58
CA ASN A 285 -4.73 -1.85 -17.07
C ASN A 285 -4.36 -2.91 -16.00
N GLY A 286 -5.33 -3.30 -15.16
CA GLY A 286 -5.13 -4.26 -14.08
C GLY A 286 -4.44 -3.70 -12.84
N PHE A 287 -4.07 -2.42 -12.79
CA PHE A 287 -3.44 -1.77 -11.63
C PHE A 287 -4.38 -0.74 -10.97
N PRO A 288 -4.32 -0.57 -9.63
CA PRO A 288 -5.08 0.48 -8.95
C PRO A 288 -4.71 1.87 -9.46
N ARG A 289 -5.72 2.71 -9.68
CA ARG A 289 -5.52 4.12 -10.01
C ARG A 289 -4.91 4.83 -8.80
N GLU A 290 -3.78 5.49 -9.00
CA GLU A 290 -3.14 6.29 -7.96
C GLU A 290 -3.95 7.55 -7.64
N ALA A 291 -3.91 7.98 -6.37
CA ALA A 291 -4.42 9.27 -5.98
C ALA A 291 -3.57 10.39 -6.61
N ASN A 292 -4.23 11.31 -7.31
CA ASN A 292 -3.58 12.49 -7.92
C ASN A 292 -3.43 13.68 -6.97
N ALA A 293 -3.75 13.50 -5.69
CA ALA A 293 -3.76 14.55 -4.68
C ALA A 293 -3.09 14.08 -3.39
N VAL A 294 -2.90 15.02 -2.46
CA VAL A 294 -2.41 14.76 -1.10
C VAL A 294 -3.31 13.72 -0.41
N VAL A 295 -2.69 12.68 0.13
CA VAL A 295 -3.35 11.65 0.94
C VAL A 295 -3.02 11.86 2.41
N HIS A 296 -4.01 11.66 3.28
CA HIS A 296 -3.85 11.83 4.72
C HIS A 296 -3.69 10.46 5.39
N VAL A 297 -2.55 10.21 6.02
CA VAL A 297 -2.30 8.99 6.79
C VAL A 297 -2.27 9.33 8.27
N GLY A 298 -3.23 8.83 9.04
CA GLY A 298 -3.36 9.15 10.46
C GLY A 298 -3.54 10.64 10.76
N GLY A 299 -3.97 11.43 9.77
CA GLY A 299 -4.08 12.90 9.84
C GLY A 299 -2.88 13.67 9.28
N VAL A 300 -1.80 12.99 8.86
CA VAL A 300 -0.60 13.59 8.28
C VAL A 300 -0.73 13.71 6.78
N ARG A 301 -0.47 14.90 6.23
CA ARG A 301 -0.47 15.16 4.77
C ARG A 301 0.76 14.56 4.12
N THR A 302 0.55 13.70 3.13
CA THR A 302 1.63 13.00 2.42
C THR A 302 1.36 12.93 0.91
N LEU A 303 2.42 12.72 0.13
CA LEU A 303 2.35 12.66 -1.33
C LEU A 303 3.29 11.58 -1.87
N PHE A 304 2.93 10.32 -1.64
CA PHE A 304 3.57 9.14 -2.23
C PHE A 304 2.52 8.20 -2.83
N ARG A 305 2.97 7.20 -3.59
CA ARG A 305 2.12 6.25 -4.32
C ARG A 305 1.14 5.57 -3.37
N MET A 306 -0.13 5.92 -3.50
CA MET A 306 -1.25 5.36 -2.77
C MET A 306 -2.42 5.20 -3.75
N PRO A 307 -3.21 4.13 -3.64
CA PRO A 307 -4.40 3.95 -4.44
C PRO A 307 -5.43 5.01 -4.04
N GLU A 308 -6.20 5.49 -5.00
CA GLU A 308 -7.38 6.28 -4.68
C GLU A 308 -8.48 5.34 -4.18
N VAL A 309 -8.69 5.34 -2.86
CA VAL A 309 -9.67 4.49 -2.19
C VAL A 309 -10.73 5.36 -1.53
N SER A 310 -12.00 5.01 -1.73
CA SER A 310 -13.12 5.55 -0.95
C SER A 310 -13.68 4.45 -0.05
N SER A 311 -13.65 4.65 1.26
CA SER A 311 -14.13 3.67 2.24
C SER A 311 -15.42 4.12 2.89
N ILE A 312 -16.38 3.21 3.05
CA ILE A 312 -17.61 3.45 3.82
C ILE A 312 -17.83 2.37 4.87
N GLY A 313 -18.49 2.73 5.97
CA GLY A 313 -18.94 1.80 7.03
C GLY A 313 -20.13 0.95 6.59
N LEU A 314 -19.95 0.16 5.53
CA LEU A 314 -20.91 -0.81 5.02
C LEU A 314 -20.18 -2.13 4.79
N GLY A 315 -20.22 -3.04 5.74
CA GLY A 315 -19.70 -4.40 5.66
C GLY A 315 -20.62 -5.34 6.45
N GLY A 316 -20.29 -6.63 6.50
CA GLY A 316 -21.15 -7.63 7.16
C GLY A 316 -21.51 -7.31 8.61
N GLY A 317 -20.53 -6.85 9.40
CA GLY A 317 -20.68 -6.44 10.78
C GLY A 317 -20.96 -4.96 11.00
N SER A 318 -21.29 -4.18 9.98
CA SER A 318 -21.75 -2.80 10.20
C SER A 318 -23.06 -2.83 10.97
N MET A 319 -23.13 -2.06 12.05
CA MET A 319 -24.31 -1.98 12.90
C MET A 319 -25.47 -1.33 12.15
N VAL A 320 -26.68 -1.83 12.36
CA VAL A 320 -27.88 -1.32 11.71
C VAL A 320 -28.83 -0.73 12.76
N ASP A 321 -29.17 0.54 12.58
CA ASP A 321 -30.28 1.18 13.28
C ASP A 321 -31.51 1.14 12.35
N MET A 322 -32.45 0.25 12.67
CA MET A 322 -33.67 0.06 11.88
C MET A 322 -34.63 1.24 11.97
N ALA A 323 -34.66 1.95 13.11
CA ALA A 323 -35.57 3.07 13.31
C ALA A 323 -35.12 4.30 12.50
N ALA A 324 -33.81 4.56 12.47
CA ALA A 324 -33.22 5.62 11.67
C ALA A 324 -32.90 5.21 10.21
N VAL A 325 -33.01 3.92 9.88
CA VAL A 325 -32.56 3.31 8.61
C VAL A 325 -31.10 3.71 8.31
N LYS A 326 -30.24 3.56 9.33
CA LYS A 326 -28.83 3.95 9.28
C LYS A 326 -27.95 2.71 9.37
N ILE A 327 -26.89 2.70 8.57
CA ILE A 327 -25.88 1.64 8.55
C ILE A 327 -24.54 2.26 8.95
N GLY A 328 -23.87 1.67 9.94
CA GLY A 328 -22.60 2.16 10.44
C GLY A 328 -22.67 3.59 11.03
N PRO A 329 -21.52 4.27 11.21
CA PRO A 329 -20.17 3.81 10.88
C PRO A 329 -19.64 2.72 11.83
N ASP A 330 -20.28 2.52 12.97
CA ASP A 330 -19.86 1.54 13.97
C ASP A 330 -20.04 0.11 13.46
N SER A 331 -19.13 -0.77 13.89
CA SER A 331 -19.11 -2.18 13.49
C SER A 331 -18.63 -3.07 14.62
N VAL A 332 -19.16 -4.29 14.67
CA VAL A 332 -18.69 -5.35 15.57
C VAL A 332 -17.35 -5.98 15.11
N GLY A 333 -16.94 -5.76 13.86
CA GLY A 333 -15.66 -6.22 13.30
C GLY A 333 -15.41 -7.71 13.49
N TYR A 334 -14.25 -8.08 14.04
CA TYR A 334 -13.90 -9.49 14.32
C TYR A 334 -14.85 -10.19 15.30
N ARG A 335 -15.66 -9.44 16.07
CA ARG A 335 -16.66 -9.99 17.00
C ARG A 335 -17.98 -10.34 16.31
N LEU A 336 -18.07 -10.24 14.98
CA LEU A 336 -19.27 -10.62 14.23
C LEU A 336 -19.78 -12.02 14.60
N THR A 337 -18.87 -12.97 14.79
CA THR A 337 -19.19 -14.37 15.13
C THR A 337 -19.74 -14.57 16.53
N THR A 338 -19.76 -13.54 17.38
CA THR A 338 -20.27 -13.61 18.76
C THR A 338 -21.35 -12.56 19.05
N GLU A 339 -21.31 -11.41 18.40
CA GLU A 339 -22.17 -10.25 18.70
C GLU A 339 -23.38 -10.15 17.78
N ALA A 340 -23.33 -10.70 16.57
CA ALA A 340 -24.46 -10.67 15.64
C ALA A 340 -25.64 -11.51 16.15
N ILE A 341 -26.87 -11.09 15.83
CA ILE A 341 -28.09 -11.78 16.28
C ILE A 341 -28.15 -13.21 15.75
N VAL A 342 -27.83 -13.44 14.48
CA VAL A 342 -27.77 -14.79 13.87
C VAL A 342 -26.73 -15.68 14.54
N MET A 343 -25.70 -15.10 15.16
CA MET A 343 -24.65 -15.82 15.89
C MET A 343 -24.96 -15.98 17.38
N GLY A 344 -26.09 -15.44 17.84
CA GLY A 344 -26.56 -15.53 19.21
C GLY A 344 -26.21 -14.36 20.12
N GLY A 345 -25.61 -13.31 19.57
CA GLY A 345 -25.43 -12.03 20.25
C GLY A 345 -26.70 -11.16 20.22
N SER A 346 -26.54 -9.88 20.57
CA SER A 346 -27.64 -8.91 20.69
C SER A 346 -27.56 -7.74 19.72
N THR A 347 -26.52 -7.67 18.90
CA THR A 347 -26.27 -6.52 18.02
C THR A 347 -26.78 -6.82 16.62
N LEU A 348 -27.68 -5.98 16.11
CA LEU A 348 -28.17 -6.09 14.74
C LEU A 348 -27.13 -5.55 13.75
N THR A 349 -26.78 -6.37 12.76
CA THR A 349 -25.76 -6.10 11.75
C THR A 349 -26.27 -6.28 10.32
N MET A 350 -25.52 -5.83 9.33
CA MET A 350 -25.87 -6.07 7.92
C MET A 350 -25.90 -7.56 7.54
N SER A 351 -25.08 -8.40 8.18
CA SER A 351 -25.14 -9.86 8.02
C SER A 351 -26.48 -10.42 8.50
N ASP A 352 -27.03 -9.91 9.61
CA ASP A 352 -28.36 -10.30 10.09
C ASP A 352 -29.44 -9.94 9.07
N ILE A 353 -29.37 -8.74 8.50
CA ILE A 353 -30.29 -8.28 7.44
C ILE A 353 -30.15 -9.12 6.17
N ALA A 354 -28.94 -9.48 5.77
CA ALA A 354 -28.69 -10.33 4.60
C ALA A 354 -29.21 -11.76 4.79
N VAL A 355 -29.06 -12.33 6.00
CA VAL A 355 -29.62 -13.64 6.34
C VAL A 355 -31.15 -13.60 6.39
N ALA A 356 -31.74 -12.54 6.96
CA ALA A 356 -33.18 -12.33 6.97
C ALA A 356 -33.76 -12.21 5.55
N ALA A 357 -33.03 -11.57 4.64
CA ALA A 357 -33.37 -11.45 3.22
C ALA A 357 -33.16 -12.75 2.41
N GLY A 358 -32.55 -13.78 3.01
CA GLY A 358 -32.20 -15.03 2.33
C GLY A 358 -31.02 -14.92 1.35
N LEU A 359 -30.24 -13.83 1.41
CA LEU A 359 -29.11 -13.57 0.52
C LEU A 359 -27.80 -14.19 1.02
N PHE A 360 -27.74 -14.55 2.30
CA PHE A 360 -26.56 -15.13 2.93
C PHE A 360 -26.97 -16.22 3.91
N ASP A 361 -26.09 -17.21 4.08
CA ASP A 361 -26.28 -18.29 5.05
C ASP A 361 -25.20 -18.20 6.11
N LEU A 362 -25.58 -17.73 7.30
CA LEU A 362 -24.70 -17.52 8.44
C LEU A 362 -25.51 -17.68 9.72
N GLY A 363 -24.98 -18.47 10.66
CA GLY A 363 -25.60 -18.66 11.98
C GLY A 363 -26.99 -19.29 11.89
N ASP A 364 -27.87 -18.88 12.80
CA ASP A 364 -29.24 -19.39 12.92
C ASP A 364 -30.25 -18.37 12.37
N ARG A 365 -30.78 -18.65 11.17
CA ARG A 365 -31.78 -17.81 10.48
C ARG A 365 -33.05 -17.59 11.30
N SER A 366 -33.43 -18.52 12.18
CA SER A 366 -34.66 -18.37 12.99
C SER A 366 -34.60 -17.16 13.91
N ARG A 367 -33.39 -16.73 14.30
CA ARG A 367 -33.16 -15.59 15.18
C ARG A 367 -33.50 -14.25 14.53
N VAL A 368 -33.54 -14.18 13.21
CA VAL A 368 -33.85 -12.96 12.43
C VAL A 368 -35.17 -13.05 11.67
N ALA A 369 -35.94 -14.13 11.86
CA ALA A 369 -37.24 -14.32 11.21
C ALA A 369 -38.30 -13.28 11.63
N HIS A 370 -38.05 -12.56 12.73
CA HIS A 370 -38.92 -11.49 13.23
C HIS A 370 -38.74 -10.16 12.48
N ILE A 371 -37.72 -10.03 11.64
CA ILE A 371 -37.44 -8.80 10.88
C ILE A 371 -38.39 -8.73 9.68
N GLU A 372 -39.20 -7.67 9.61
CA GLU A 372 -40.18 -7.49 8.55
C GLU A 372 -39.52 -7.21 7.18
N GLN A 373 -40.14 -7.70 6.11
CA GLN A 373 -39.67 -7.51 4.74
C GLN A 373 -39.50 -6.02 4.35
N ARG A 374 -40.44 -5.16 4.76
CA ARG A 374 -40.37 -3.70 4.51
C ARG A 374 -39.14 -3.07 5.15
N SER A 375 -38.77 -3.55 6.33
CA SER A 375 -37.62 -3.11 7.10
C SER A 375 -36.31 -3.52 6.41
N ILE A 376 -36.24 -4.75 5.91
CA ILE A 376 -35.12 -5.27 5.09
C ILE A 376 -34.95 -4.39 3.84
N GLU A 377 -36.03 -4.13 3.11
CA GLU A 377 -36.01 -3.31 1.89
C GLU A 377 -35.55 -1.86 2.15
N ALA A 378 -35.97 -1.26 3.27
CA ALA A 378 -35.55 0.08 3.65
C ALA A 378 -34.03 0.15 3.89
N VAL A 379 -33.48 -0.83 4.61
CA VAL A 379 -32.02 -0.91 4.88
C VAL A 379 -31.24 -1.15 3.60
N PHE A 380 -31.64 -2.09 2.75
CA PHE A 380 -30.98 -2.30 1.45
C PHE A 380 -31.12 -1.09 0.52
N GLY A 381 -32.23 -0.34 0.62
CA GLY A 381 -32.38 0.94 -0.06
C GLY A 381 -31.37 1.99 0.41
N ALA A 382 -31.09 2.05 1.72
CA ALA A 382 -30.03 2.90 2.26
C ALA A 382 -28.63 2.45 1.81
N ALA A 383 -28.35 1.14 1.87
CA ALA A 383 -27.10 0.57 1.38
C ALA A 383 -26.87 0.90 -0.10
N ARG A 384 -27.90 0.72 -0.96
CA ARG A 384 -27.87 1.08 -2.39
C ARG A 384 -27.45 2.53 -2.63
N ARG A 385 -28.02 3.48 -1.87
CA ARG A 385 -27.64 4.91 -1.98
C ARG A 385 -26.19 5.15 -1.57
N MET A 386 -25.74 4.51 -0.49
CA MET A 386 -24.34 4.60 -0.04
C MET A 386 -23.38 4.05 -1.11
N LEU A 387 -23.69 2.89 -1.69
CA LEU A 387 -22.91 2.26 -2.76
C LEU A 387 -22.86 3.15 -4.00
N ALA A 388 -24.02 3.55 -4.54
CA ALA A 388 -24.11 4.35 -5.76
C ALA A 388 -23.36 5.69 -5.65
N TYR A 389 -23.53 6.39 -4.51
CA TYR A 389 -22.81 7.64 -4.26
C TYR A 389 -21.28 7.47 -4.28
N ASN A 390 -20.76 6.39 -3.69
CA ASN A 390 -19.31 6.17 -3.63
C ASN A 390 -18.74 5.68 -4.96
N ILE A 391 -19.49 4.86 -5.71
CA ILE A 391 -19.13 4.48 -7.08
C ILE A 391 -19.04 5.72 -7.98
N ASP A 392 -20.01 6.63 -7.87
CA ASP A 392 -20.03 7.86 -8.66
C ASP A 392 -18.83 8.76 -8.35
N ARG A 393 -18.42 8.85 -7.08
CA ARG A 393 -17.23 9.58 -6.65
C ARG A 393 -15.93 9.02 -7.24
N VAL A 394 -15.82 7.71 -7.44
CA VAL A 394 -14.56 7.10 -7.90
C VAL A 394 -14.47 6.95 -9.43
N LYS A 395 -15.56 6.75 -10.17
CA LYS A 395 -15.50 6.45 -11.62
C LYS A 395 -14.85 7.56 -12.47
N GLY A 396 -14.90 8.82 -12.03
CA GLY A 396 -14.24 9.96 -12.69
C GLY A 396 -14.86 10.41 -14.03
N SER A 397 -15.88 9.70 -14.54
CA SER A 397 -16.72 10.11 -15.69
C SER A 397 -18.19 9.82 -15.37
N ALA A 398 -19.14 10.38 -16.12
CA ALA A 398 -20.56 10.09 -15.91
C ALA A 398 -20.99 8.72 -16.43
N GLU A 399 -20.20 8.11 -17.32
CA GLU A 399 -20.54 6.87 -18.01
C GLU A 399 -20.68 5.67 -17.06
N PRO A 400 -21.61 4.72 -17.33
CA PRO A 400 -21.67 3.47 -16.60
C PRO A 400 -20.36 2.68 -16.74
N VAL A 401 -19.93 2.04 -15.65
CA VAL A 401 -18.70 1.24 -15.60
C VAL A 401 -19.00 -0.16 -15.05
N PRO A 402 -18.23 -1.19 -15.44
CA PRO A 402 -18.33 -2.49 -14.79
C PRO A 402 -17.90 -2.38 -13.32
N LEU A 403 -18.63 -3.05 -12.43
CA LEU A 403 -18.33 -3.15 -11.01
C LEU A 403 -17.94 -4.59 -10.68
N ILE A 404 -16.73 -4.81 -10.17
CA ILE A 404 -16.32 -6.11 -9.65
C ILE A 404 -16.51 -6.10 -8.12
N ALA A 405 -17.41 -6.94 -7.63
CA ALA A 405 -17.72 -7.10 -6.22
C ALA A 405 -16.90 -8.28 -5.65
N VAL A 406 -16.01 -7.98 -4.70
CA VAL A 406 -15.16 -8.96 -4.01
C VAL A 406 -15.31 -8.82 -2.50
N GLY A 407 -14.63 -9.69 -1.75
CA GLY A 407 -14.74 -9.76 -0.29
C GLY A 407 -15.88 -10.65 0.18
N GLY A 408 -15.81 -11.06 1.44
CA GLY A 408 -16.78 -11.99 2.04
C GLY A 408 -18.19 -11.40 2.17
N GLY A 409 -18.33 -10.07 2.13
CA GLY A 409 -19.61 -9.37 2.15
C GLY A 409 -20.12 -8.97 0.77
N SER A 410 -19.53 -9.44 -0.33
CA SER A 410 -19.91 -9.05 -1.71
C SER A 410 -21.39 -9.28 -2.05
N VAL A 411 -22.06 -10.18 -1.32
CA VAL A 411 -23.52 -10.41 -1.39
C VAL A 411 -24.36 -9.19 -0.98
N LEU A 412 -23.78 -8.24 -0.24
CA LEU A 412 -24.44 -6.99 0.15
C LEU A 412 -24.57 -5.99 -1.02
N ILE A 413 -23.80 -6.19 -2.09
CA ILE A 413 -23.92 -5.41 -3.32
C ILE A 413 -25.08 -6.00 -4.12
N PRO A 414 -26.09 -5.21 -4.52
CA PRO A 414 -27.20 -5.71 -5.35
C PRO A 414 -26.78 -5.85 -6.81
N ASP A 415 -27.52 -6.65 -7.59
CA ASP A 415 -27.18 -6.92 -9.00
C ASP A 415 -27.35 -5.70 -9.93
N GLY A 416 -28.17 -4.73 -9.52
CA GLY A 416 -28.37 -3.47 -10.24
C GLY A 416 -28.08 -2.26 -9.35
N LEU A 417 -27.24 -1.36 -9.85
CA LEU A 417 -26.88 -0.09 -9.22
C LEU A 417 -26.85 1.02 -10.27
N GLU A 418 -27.28 2.21 -9.87
CA GLU A 418 -27.17 3.40 -10.72
C GLU A 418 -25.69 3.72 -11.00
N GLY A 419 -25.37 4.06 -12.25
CA GLY A 419 -24.00 4.33 -12.67
C GLY A 419 -23.11 3.10 -12.87
N VAL A 420 -23.67 1.89 -12.75
CA VAL A 420 -22.97 0.61 -12.97
C VAL A 420 -23.59 -0.10 -14.17
N GLU A 421 -22.75 -0.53 -15.11
CA GLU A 421 -23.20 -1.30 -16.29
C GLU A 421 -23.59 -2.73 -15.90
N THR A 422 -22.71 -3.40 -15.16
CA THR A 422 -22.89 -4.78 -14.71
C THR A 422 -22.14 -5.01 -13.41
N VAL A 423 -22.76 -5.74 -12.48
CA VAL A 423 -22.12 -6.21 -11.24
C VAL A 423 -21.58 -7.62 -11.46
N ILE A 424 -20.27 -7.77 -11.34
CA ILE A 424 -19.53 -9.01 -11.56
C ILE A 424 -19.09 -9.55 -10.21
N ARG A 425 -19.45 -10.80 -9.91
CA ARG A 425 -18.93 -11.56 -8.78
C ARG A 425 -18.10 -12.72 -9.33
N VAL A 426 -16.96 -12.99 -8.69
CA VAL A 426 -15.97 -13.94 -9.17
C VAL A 426 -15.79 -15.08 -8.18
N GLU A 427 -15.49 -16.27 -8.70
CA GLU A 427 -15.04 -17.40 -7.87
C GLU A 427 -13.77 -16.99 -7.11
N HIS A 428 -13.66 -17.38 -5.84
CA HIS A 428 -12.60 -16.97 -4.92
C HIS A 428 -12.54 -15.47 -4.59
N GLY A 429 -13.60 -14.70 -4.93
CA GLY A 429 -13.68 -13.27 -4.62
C GLY A 429 -13.56 -12.95 -3.12
N GLU A 430 -13.90 -13.88 -2.24
CA GLU A 430 -13.73 -13.76 -0.79
C GLU A 430 -12.27 -13.74 -0.30
N CYS A 431 -11.33 -14.14 -1.17
CA CYS A 431 -9.88 -14.12 -0.96
C CYS A 431 -9.15 -13.26 -2.01
N ALA A 432 -9.84 -12.31 -2.66
CA ALA A 432 -9.26 -11.48 -3.73
C ALA A 432 -7.99 -10.74 -3.27
N ASN A 433 -7.93 -10.27 -2.03
CA ASN A 433 -6.72 -9.72 -1.41
C ASN A 433 -5.53 -10.69 -1.47
N ALA A 434 -5.67 -11.92 -0.99
CA ALA A 434 -4.58 -12.89 -1.03
C ALA A 434 -4.19 -13.26 -2.48
N VAL A 435 -5.17 -13.33 -3.40
CA VAL A 435 -4.92 -13.51 -4.83
C VAL A 435 -4.10 -12.36 -5.41
N GLY A 436 -4.47 -11.11 -5.13
CA GLY A 436 -3.74 -9.92 -5.55
C GLY A 436 -2.31 -9.91 -5.05
N ALA A 437 -2.10 -10.31 -3.79
CA ALA A 437 -0.76 -10.47 -3.23
C ALA A 437 0.05 -11.54 -3.99
N ALA A 438 -0.55 -12.71 -4.27
CA ALA A 438 0.12 -13.81 -4.96
C ALA A 438 0.52 -13.48 -6.42
N ILE A 439 -0.24 -12.62 -7.11
CA ILE A 439 0.03 -12.23 -8.50
C ILE A 439 0.83 -10.94 -8.63
N ALA A 440 1.16 -10.29 -7.51
CA ALA A 440 1.91 -9.05 -7.51
C ALA A 440 3.27 -9.21 -8.21
N GLN A 441 3.66 -8.15 -8.90
CA GLN A 441 4.83 -8.09 -9.77
C GLN A 441 5.88 -7.14 -9.16
N VAL A 442 7.14 -7.32 -9.53
CA VAL A 442 8.21 -6.39 -9.13
C VAL A 442 8.08 -5.14 -9.99
N SER A 443 8.29 -3.96 -9.40
CA SER A 443 8.23 -2.68 -10.11
C SER A 443 9.57 -1.96 -10.13
N GLY A 444 9.79 -1.22 -11.21
CA GLY A 444 10.84 -0.21 -11.34
C GLY A 444 10.23 1.11 -11.78
N GLU A 445 10.70 2.21 -11.19
CA GLU A 445 10.22 3.55 -11.52
C GLU A 445 11.37 4.55 -11.65
N VAL A 446 11.13 5.54 -12.50
CA VAL A 446 11.92 6.75 -12.64
C VAL A 446 10.97 7.93 -12.64
N ASP A 447 11.30 8.97 -11.87
CA ASP A 447 10.68 10.29 -11.91
C ASP A 447 11.82 11.31 -11.87
N ARG A 448 12.17 11.88 -13.04
CA ARG A 448 13.33 12.78 -13.19
C ARG A 448 13.04 13.90 -14.16
N VAL A 449 13.74 15.00 -13.97
CA VAL A 449 13.75 16.11 -14.94
C VAL A 449 14.93 15.94 -15.89
N PHE A 450 14.62 15.89 -17.17
CA PHE A 450 15.58 15.86 -18.27
C PHE A 450 15.69 17.27 -18.87
N GLN A 451 16.91 17.71 -19.17
CA GLN A 451 17.19 19.02 -19.75
C GLN A 451 18.11 18.87 -20.95
N GLY A 452 17.92 19.70 -21.99
CA GLY A 452 18.82 19.73 -23.15
C GLY A 452 18.76 18.50 -24.05
N VAL A 453 17.75 17.63 -23.87
CA VAL A 453 17.45 16.46 -24.72
C VAL A 453 16.04 16.58 -25.28
N ASP A 454 15.76 15.90 -26.39
CA ASP A 454 14.39 15.90 -26.93
C ASP A 454 13.44 15.01 -26.10
N ARG A 455 12.13 15.17 -26.29
CA ARG A 455 11.09 14.42 -25.56
C ARG A 455 11.23 12.91 -25.72
N LYS A 456 11.62 12.44 -26.91
CA LYS A 456 11.70 11.02 -27.24
C LYS A 456 12.92 10.39 -26.58
N GLU A 457 14.05 11.08 -26.59
CA GLU A 457 15.29 10.71 -25.90
C GLU A 457 15.08 10.65 -24.38
N ALA A 458 14.46 11.69 -23.80
CA ALA A 458 14.15 11.72 -22.37
C ALA A 458 13.25 10.54 -21.96
N LEU A 459 12.24 10.22 -22.77
CA LEU A 459 11.35 9.09 -22.50
C LEU A 459 12.06 7.74 -22.63
N ALA A 460 12.88 7.55 -23.67
CA ALA A 460 13.64 6.33 -23.87
C ALA A 460 14.60 6.07 -22.70
N GLU A 461 15.31 7.11 -22.24
CA GLU A 461 16.22 7.01 -21.10
C GLU A 461 15.48 6.73 -19.79
N ALA A 462 14.33 7.37 -19.57
CA ALA A 462 13.50 7.09 -18.39
C ALA A 462 12.98 5.65 -18.38
N ILE A 463 12.54 5.11 -19.53
CA ILE A 463 12.15 3.70 -19.67
C ILE A 463 13.34 2.78 -19.36
N ARG A 464 14.53 3.07 -19.92
CA ARG A 464 15.73 2.28 -19.67
C ARG A 464 16.09 2.22 -18.19
N LEU A 465 16.08 3.37 -17.53
CA LEU A 465 16.36 3.49 -16.10
C LEU A 465 15.28 2.78 -15.24
N ALA A 466 14.00 2.83 -15.64
CA ALA A 466 12.91 2.13 -14.95
C ALA A 466 13.05 0.60 -15.11
N ASN A 467 13.41 0.10 -16.30
CA ASN A 467 13.70 -1.31 -16.54
C ASN A 467 14.86 -1.81 -15.66
N LEU A 468 15.96 -1.05 -15.60
CA LEU A 468 17.09 -1.38 -14.73
C LEU A 468 16.69 -1.44 -13.26
N SER A 469 15.91 -0.44 -12.81
CA SER A 469 15.38 -0.39 -11.45
C SER A 469 14.50 -1.61 -11.11
N ALA A 470 13.68 -2.08 -12.06
CA ALA A 470 12.86 -3.27 -11.90
C ALA A 470 13.70 -4.54 -11.77
N VAL A 471 14.72 -4.71 -12.62
CA VAL A 471 15.61 -5.88 -12.57
C VAL A 471 16.49 -5.89 -11.33
N ASP A 472 17.02 -4.73 -10.94
CA ASP A 472 17.75 -4.59 -9.67
C ASP A 472 16.87 -4.92 -8.45
N SER A 473 15.55 -4.77 -8.60
CA SER A 473 14.54 -5.17 -7.59
C SER A 473 14.08 -6.63 -7.72
N GLY A 474 14.64 -7.40 -8.66
CA GLY A 474 14.39 -8.83 -8.85
C GLY A 474 13.35 -9.19 -9.92
N ALA A 475 13.00 -8.27 -10.82
CA ALA A 475 12.16 -8.57 -11.97
C ALA A 475 12.89 -9.41 -13.02
N ASP A 476 12.17 -10.30 -13.69
CA ASP A 476 12.62 -10.98 -14.91
C ASP A 476 12.61 -9.99 -16.08
N ALA A 477 13.79 -9.77 -16.68
CA ALA A 477 13.98 -8.82 -17.77
C ALA A 477 13.10 -9.11 -18.99
N ASP A 478 12.82 -10.39 -19.27
CA ASP A 478 12.03 -10.80 -20.44
C ASP A 478 10.52 -10.55 -20.23
N SER A 479 10.11 -10.26 -19.00
CA SER A 479 8.71 -10.02 -18.63
C SER A 479 8.34 -8.54 -18.45
N LEU A 480 9.31 -7.63 -18.64
CA LEU A 480 9.12 -6.21 -18.36
C LEU A 480 8.08 -5.57 -19.27
N GLN A 481 7.15 -4.85 -18.65
CA GLN A 481 6.11 -4.09 -19.34
C GLN A 481 5.96 -2.70 -18.72
N THR A 482 5.98 -1.67 -19.58
CA THR A 482 5.62 -0.31 -19.17
C THR A 482 4.13 -0.21 -18.91
N ILE A 483 3.75 0.16 -17.69
CA ILE A 483 2.34 0.30 -17.27
C ILE A 483 1.90 1.76 -17.18
N GLU A 484 2.86 2.67 -16.98
CA GLU A 484 2.61 4.10 -16.88
C GLU A 484 3.79 4.87 -17.47
N SER A 485 3.46 5.91 -18.22
CA SER A 485 4.42 6.82 -18.83
C SER A 485 3.78 8.19 -18.92
N GLU A 486 4.32 9.14 -18.18
CA GLU A 486 3.90 10.54 -18.21
C GLU A 486 5.09 11.44 -18.47
N ASP A 487 4.87 12.49 -19.24
CA ASP A 487 5.86 13.53 -19.46
C ASP A 487 5.22 14.91 -19.34
N ILE A 488 5.82 15.75 -18.50
CA ILE A 488 5.27 17.04 -18.09
C ILE A 488 6.30 18.11 -18.42
N PRO A 489 6.02 18.98 -19.40
CA PRO A 489 6.88 20.12 -19.69
C PRO A 489 6.96 21.08 -18.49
N ILE A 490 8.17 21.46 -18.10
CA ILE A 490 8.39 22.46 -17.05
C ILE A 490 8.64 23.81 -17.71
N ALA A 491 7.57 24.57 -17.92
CA ALA A 491 7.59 25.80 -18.70
C ALA A 491 8.52 26.91 -18.14
N TYR A 492 8.82 26.90 -16.85
CA TYR A 492 9.68 27.90 -16.20
C TYR A 492 11.17 27.51 -16.12
N LEU A 493 11.54 26.30 -16.56
CA LEU A 493 12.92 25.86 -16.63
C LEU A 493 13.51 26.11 -18.03
N PRO A 494 14.76 26.61 -18.13
CA PRO A 494 15.42 26.77 -19.43
C PRO A 494 15.73 25.40 -20.07
N GLY A 495 15.92 25.37 -21.39
CA GLY A 495 16.42 24.19 -22.10
C GLY A 495 15.40 23.08 -22.36
N ASN A 496 14.12 23.41 -22.54
CA ASN A 496 13.02 22.46 -22.77
C ASN A 496 12.96 21.35 -21.70
N ALA A 497 13.08 21.74 -20.43
CA ALA A 497 13.08 20.78 -19.35
C ALA A 497 11.77 19.96 -19.32
N LEU A 498 11.92 18.65 -19.25
CA LEU A 498 10.83 17.69 -19.27
C LEU A 498 10.93 16.80 -18.05
N ARG A 499 9.94 16.85 -17.17
CA ARG A 499 9.81 15.83 -16.13
C ARG A 499 9.21 14.59 -16.76
N VAL A 500 9.94 13.48 -16.74
CA VAL A 500 9.46 12.21 -17.25
C VAL A 500 9.32 11.24 -16.09
N ARG A 501 8.14 10.63 -16.01
CA ARG A 501 7.79 9.57 -15.08
C ARG A 501 7.48 8.30 -15.85
N VAL A 502 8.19 7.23 -15.54
CA VAL A 502 7.96 5.92 -16.15
C VAL A 502 7.91 4.86 -15.06
N ARG A 503 6.90 3.98 -15.14
CA ARG A 503 6.81 2.80 -14.32
C ARG A 503 6.71 1.55 -15.17
N VAL A 504 7.51 0.56 -14.78
CA VAL A 504 7.60 -0.75 -15.40
C VAL A 504 7.33 -1.80 -14.33
N VAL A 505 6.70 -2.89 -14.74
CA VAL A 505 6.51 -4.09 -13.92
C VAL A 505 7.05 -5.31 -14.62
N GLY A 506 7.48 -6.32 -13.86
CA GLY A 506 7.86 -7.62 -14.37
C GLY A 506 7.54 -8.73 -13.37
N ASP A 507 7.44 -9.95 -13.87
CA ASP A 507 7.34 -11.14 -13.05
C ASP A 507 8.61 -11.33 -12.22
N ILE A 508 8.48 -12.04 -11.09
CA ILE A 508 9.62 -12.31 -10.20
C ILE A 508 10.58 -13.28 -10.90
N ALA A 509 11.86 -12.92 -11.01
CA ALA A 509 12.89 -13.76 -11.60
C ALA A 509 13.10 -15.06 -10.81
N ALA A 510 13.29 -16.18 -11.51
CA ALA A 510 13.63 -17.45 -10.88
C ALA A 510 15.13 -17.47 -10.49
N GLY A 511 15.46 -17.09 -9.25
CA GLY A 511 16.80 -17.26 -8.65
C GLY A 511 17.80 -16.12 -8.90
N SER A 512 18.85 -16.05 -8.07
CA SER A 512 19.82 -14.94 -8.03
C SER A 512 20.82 -14.88 -9.19
N GLU A 513 21.13 -16.02 -9.82
CA GLU A 513 22.04 -16.08 -10.99
C GLU A 513 21.40 -15.45 -12.23
N THR A 514 20.08 -15.58 -12.37
CA THR A 514 19.29 -15.05 -13.48
C THR A 514 19.29 -13.51 -13.46
N VAL A 515 19.13 -12.90 -12.28
CA VAL A 515 19.12 -11.43 -12.10
C VAL A 515 20.44 -10.79 -12.55
N THR A 516 21.58 -11.41 -12.24
CA THR A 516 22.91 -10.87 -12.60
C THR A 516 23.13 -10.89 -14.11
N LYS A 517 22.74 -11.98 -14.78
CA LYS A 517 22.84 -12.13 -16.23
C LYS A 517 21.88 -11.21 -16.98
N SER A 518 20.64 -11.11 -16.51
CA SER A 518 19.63 -10.20 -17.06
C SER A 518 20.06 -8.72 -16.98
N ARG A 519 20.79 -8.34 -15.92
CA ARG A 519 21.35 -6.98 -15.79
C ARG A 519 22.43 -6.70 -16.83
N GLU A 520 23.36 -7.63 -17.06
CA GLU A 520 24.40 -7.50 -18.08
C GLU A 520 23.80 -7.46 -19.50
N ASP A 521 22.82 -8.32 -19.78
CA ASP A 521 22.13 -8.39 -21.08
C ASP A 521 21.33 -7.10 -21.39
N LEU A 522 20.64 -6.52 -20.38
CA LEU A 522 19.98 -5.22 -20.53
C LEU A 522 20.98 -4.07 -20.72
N GLN A 523 22.10 -4.07 -19.99
CA GLN A 523 23.15 -3.08 -20.19
C GLN A 523 23.74 -3.16 -21.62
N CYS A 524 23.84 -4.36 -22.20
CA CYS A 524 24.28 -4.55 -23.58
C CYS A 524 23.21 -4.20 -24.63
N GLN A 525 21.93 -4.52 -24.41
CA GLN A 525 20.83 -4.23 -25.36
C GLN A 525 20.60 -2.73 -25.60
N PHE A 526 20.93 -1.87 -24.63
CA PHE A 526 20.75 -0.42 -24.72
C PHE A 526 22.05 0.36 -24.91
N ALA A 527 23.20 -0.33 -25.08
CA ALA A 527 24.49 0.28 -25.37
C ALA A 527 24.79 0.39 -26.88
N SER A 528 23.88 -0.05 -27.76
CA SER A 528 24.02 -0.07 -29.22
C SER A 528 23.28 1.04 -29.94
#